data_AF-A0A8E0WKT7-F1
#
_entry.id   AF-A0A8E0WKT7-F1
#
_cell.length_a   1.000
_cell.length_b   1.000
_cell.length_c   1.000
_cell.angle_alpha   90.00
_cell.angle_beta   90.00
_cell.angle_gamma   90.00
#
_symmetry.space_group_name_H-M   'P 1'
#
loop_
_entity.id
_entity.type
_entity.pdbx_description
1 polymer ?
#
loop_
_entity_poly.entity_id
_entity_poly.type
_entity_poly.pdbx_seq_one_letter_code
_entity_poly.pdbx_strand_id
1 'polypeptide(L)'
;MLLDGYDEVAHLNMSNRNDFQDIIDEVSEYKNVIMSSRPNAVIEEMSSQFERKVENTGWDMEGIEKYINKNFENDKDKEFGVQLKSFLAVNNQIKEICEVPINTALICLVWEDKDIRDKFQKNNQEDFNISQLYNEVVIWLGKKYFQKFENERIVNITDGQILSTPELQFLQEIAFEALVNTGKLVTHQLIKAKLDDKNFKTLNIEKINKLGLLKAEGTGESIINLNHQFIHLTF
;
A
#
# COMPACT_ATOMS: atom_id res chain seq x y z
N MET A 1 -13.91 21.98 -4.84
CA MET A 1 -14.09 20.61 -4.33
C MET A 1 -12.88 19.78 -4.72
N LEU A 2 -12.47 18.84 -3.85
CA LEU A 2 -11.42 17.87 -4.15
C LEU A 2 -12.06 16.48 -4.13
N LEU A 3 -11.97 15.77 -5.25
CA LEU A 3 -12.38 14.38 -5.39
C LEU A 3 -11.11 13.54 -5.48
N ASP A 4 -10.95 12.59 -4.56
CA ASP A 4 -9.76 11.73 -4.51
C ASP A 4 -10.14 10.29 -4.90
N GLY A 5 -9.51 9.74 -5.93
CA GLY A 5 -9.67 8.35 -6.34
C GLY A 5 -10.96 8.06 -7.13
N TYR A 6 -11.28 8.84 -8.17
CA TYR A 6 -12.46 8.58 -9.02
C TYR A 6 -12.50 7.16 -9.60
N ASP A 7 -11.35 6.54 -9.87
CA ASP A 7 -11.26 5.16 -10.36
C ASP A 7 -11.88 4.12 -9.42
N GLU A 8 -12.05 4.45 -8.14
CA GLU A 8 -12.68 3.57 -7.15
C GLU A 8 -14.19 3.47 -7.32
N VAL A 9 -14.82 4.50 -7.90
CA VAL A 9 -16.27 4.61 -8.06
C VAL A 9 -16.72 4.71 -9.51
N ALA A 10 -15.79 4.78 -10.46
CA ALA A 10 -16.09 4.92 -11.89
C ALA A 10 -17.05 3.84 -12.43
N HIS A 11 -16.98 2.61 -11.89
CA HIS A 11 -17.87 1.51 -12.27
C HIS A 11 -19.34 1.74 -11.89
N LEU A 12 -19.61 2.57 -10.86
CA LEU A 12 -20.97 2.91 -10.44
C LEU A 12 -21.68 3.74 -11.52
N ASN A 13 -20.92 4.55 -12.26
CA ASN A 13 -21.43 5.37 -13.35
C ASN A 13 -22.02 4.52 -14.51
N MET A 14 -21.55 3.29 -14.68
CA MET A 14 -22.07 2.37 -15.71
C MET A 14 -23.32 1.59 -15.29
N SER A 15 -23.70 1.64 -14.01
CA SER A 15 -24.64 0.67 -13.42
C SER A 15 -26.12 1.12 -13.38
N ASN A 16 -26.53 2.09 -14.21
CA ASN A 16 -27.91 2.64 -14.26
C ASN A 16 -28.45 3.12 -12.90
N ARG A 17 -27.58 3.45 -11.94
CA ARG A 17 -27.98 4.05 -10.66
C ARG A 17 -27.94 5.58 -10.80
N ASN A 18 -29.10 6.19 -10.92
CA ASN A 18 -29.25 7.63 -11.11
C ASN A 18 -28.55 8.45 -10.00
N ASP A 19 -28.57 7.95 -8.76
CA ASP A 19 -28.03 8.68 -7.60
C ASP A 19 -26.54 9.06 -7.73
N PHE A 20 -25.70 8.23 -8.37
CA PHE A 20 -24.28 8.56 -8.53
C PHE A 20 -24.06 9.62 -9.62
N GLN A 21 -24.83 9.55 -10.71
CA GLN A 21 -24.78 10.55 -11.77
C GLN A 21 -25.26 11.90 -11.23
N ASP A 22 -26.32 11.92 -10.42
CA ASP A 22 -26.83 13.13 -9.79
C ASP A 22 -25.77 13.80 -8.88
N ILE A 23 -25.01 13.00 -8.12
CA ILE A 23 -23.89 13.50 -7.32
C ILE A 23 -22.81 14.11 -8.22
N ILE A 24 -22.40 13.41 -9.28
CA ILE A 24 -21.37 13.92 -10.20
C ILE A 24 -21.82 15.23 -10.86
N ASP A 25 -23.08 15.30 -11.28
CA ASP A 25 -23.66 16.50 -11.88
C ASP A 25 -23.65 17.68 -10.89
N GLU A 26 -24.04 17.44 -9.63
CA GLU A 26 -23.97 18.46 -8.56
C GLU A 26 -22.53 18.88 -8.26
N VAL A 27 -21.58 17.94 -8.25
CA VAL A 27 -20.15 18.25 -8.08
C VAL A 27 -19.63 19.10 -9.24
N SER A 28 -20.09 18.85 -10.46
CA SER A 28 -19.71 19.60 -11.66
C SER A 28 -20.22 21.05 -11.65
N GLU A 29 -21.23 21.38 -10.85
CA GLU A 29 -21.68 22.77 -10.67
C GLU A 29 -20.70 23.62 -9.85
N TYR A 30 -19.77 23.00 -9.11
CA TYR A 30 -18.78 23.75 -8.35
C TYR A 30 -17.79 24.45 -9.27
N LYS A 31 -17.58 25.75 -9.03
CA LYS A 31 -16.66 26.60 -9.81
C LYS A 31 -15.26 26.01 -10.00
N ASN A 32 -14.73 25.32 -8.99
CA ASN A 32 -13.41 24.71 -9.04
C ASN A 32 -13.50 23.28 -8.50
N VAL A 33 -13.25 22.29 -9.36
CA VAL A 33 -13.16 20.88 -9.01
C VAL A 33 -11.77 20.38 -9.38
N ILE A 34 -11.12 19.71 -8.44
CA ILE A 34 -9.90 18.94 -8.68
C ILE A 34 -10.26 17.49 -8.45
N MET A 35 -9.96 16.63 -9.42
CA MET A 35 -10.24 15.20 -9.35
C MET A 35 -8.96 14.41 -9.61
N SER A 36 -8.62 13.48 -8.72
CA SER A 36 -7.58 12.49 -8.95
C SER A 36 -8.21 11.18 -9.45
N SER A 37 -7.51 10.48 -10.35
CA SER A 37 -7.93 9.18 -10.86
C SER A 37 -6.74 8.44 -11.46
N ARG A 38 -6.80 7.11 -11.46
CA ARG A 38 -5.92 6.32 -12.33
C ARG A 38 -6.25 6.56 -13.81
N PRO A 39 -5.24 6.52 -14.72
CA PRO A 39 -5.44 6.80 -16.15
C PRO A 39 -6.50 5.91 -16.81
N ASN A 40 -6.56 4.63 -16.44
CA ASN A 40 -7.42 3.65 -17.09
C ASN A 40 -8.92 3.75 -16.74
N ALA A 41 -9.29 4.57 -15.75
CA ALA A 41 -10.68 4.70 -15.32
C ALA A 41 -11.38 5.95 -15.87
N VAL A 42 -10.64 6.91 -16.41
CA VAL A 42 -11.20 8.15 -16.92
C VAL A 42 -11.57 7.96 -18.38
N ILE A 43 -12.87 7.86 -18.66
CA ILE A 43 -13.41 7.86 -20.03
C ILE A 43 -13.36 9.27 -20.65
N GLU A 44 -13.42 9.34 -21.97
CA GLU A 44 -13.29 10.60 -22.71
C GLU A 44 -14.38 11.62 -22.32
N GLU A 45 -15.63 11.19 -22.10
CA GLU A 45 -16.71 12.09 -21.70
C GLU A 45 -16.40 12.78 -20.37
N MET A 46 -15.96 12.02 -19.37
CA MET A 46 -15.54 12.56 -18.07
C MET A 46 -14.34 13.49 -18.21
N SER A 47 -13.33 13.07 -18.99
CA SER A 47 -12.12 13.86 -19.22
C SER A 47 -12.41 15.21 -19.88
N SER A 48 -13.44 15.27 -20.74
CA SER A 48 -13.81 16.48 -21.48
C SER A 48 -14.44 17.58 -20.61
N GLN A 49 -14.92 17.24 -19.42
CA GLN A 49 -15.53 18.18 -18.47
C GLN A 49 -14.49 19.07 -17.76
N PHE A 50 -13.21 18.70 -17.80
CA PHE A 50 -12.14 19.41 -17.10
C PHE A 50 -11.36 20.31 -18.06
N GLU A 51 -11.24 21.61 -17.71
CA GLU A 51 -10.44 22.59 -18.46
C GLU A 51 -8.95 22.20 -18.51
N ARG A 52 -8.44 21.57 -17.45
CA ARG A 52 -7.03 21.24 -17.30
C ARG A 52 -6.85 19.78 -16.92
N LYS A 53 -5.83 19.18 -17.52
CA LYS A 53 -5.40 17.80 -17.28
C LYS A 53 -3.94 17.85 -16.85
N VAL A 54 -3.66 17.28 -15.68
CA VAL A 54 -2.31 17.22 -15.12
C VAL A 54 -2.01 15.76 -14.86
N GLU A 55 -0.91 15.29 -15.41
CA GLU A 55 -0.39 13.96 -15.14
C GLU A 55 0.67 14.04 -14.05
N ASN A 56 0.54 13.18 -13.04
CA ASN A 56 1.59 13.00 -12.04
C ASN A 56 2.53 11.89 -12.51
N THR A 57 3.71 12.26 -12.99
CA THR A 57 4.73 11.35 -13.51
C THR A 57 5.67 10.80 -12.44
N GLY A 58 5.42 11.09 -11.15
CA GLY A 58 6.28 10.66 -10.05
C GLY A 58 7.42 11.65 -9.78
N TRP A 59 8.50 11.13 -9.21
CA TRP A 59 9.68 11.89 -8.83
C TRP A 59 10.75 11.83 -9.90
N ASP A 60 11.41 12.97 -10.09
CA ASP A 60 12.71 13.00 -10.73
C ASP A 60 13.82 12.63 -9.73
N MET A 61 15.05 12.57 -10.22
CA MET A 61 16.22 12.23 -9.40
C MET A 61 16.39 13.18 -8.20
N GLU A 62 16.16 14.47 -8.40
CA GLU A 62 16.25 15.46 -7.32
C GLU A 62 15.16 15.21 -6.26
N GLY A 63 13.94 14.88 -6.67
CA GLY A 63 12.83 14.51 -5.81
C GLY A 63 13.13 13.28 -4.95
N ILE A 64 13.70 12.23 -5.54
CA ILE A 64 14.15 11.02 -4.83
C ILE A 64 15.19 11.39 -3.78
N GLU A 65 16.25 12.10 -4.16
CA GLU A 65 17.31 12.48 -3.22
C GLU A 65 16.79 13.37 -2.09
N LYS A 66 15.92 14.34 -2.42
CA LYS A 66 15.30 15.24 -1.44
C LYS A 66 14.46 14.47 -0.44
N TYR A 67 13.68 13.49 -0.89
CA TYR A 67 12.91 12.67 0.03
C TYR A 67 13.80 11.80 0.91
N ILE A 68 14.81 11.12 0.35
CA ILE A 68 15.74 10.29 1.13
C ILE A 68 16.43 11.13 2.21
N ASN A 69 16.90 12.33 1.86
CA ASN A 69 17.53 13.24 2.82
C ASN A 69 16.57 13.66 3.93
N LYS A 70 15.29 13.91 3.58
CA LYS A 70 14.25 14.25 4.57
C LYS A 70 13.89 13.07 5.46
N ASN A 71 13.79 11.86 4.91
CA ASN A 71 13.46 10.66 5.67
C ASN A 71 14.56 10.33 6.70
N PHE A 72 15.83 10.55 6.34
CA PHE A 72 16.99 10.30 7.18
C PHE A 72 17.63 11.60 7.69
N GLU A 73 16.81 12.60 8.05
CA GLU A 73 17.30 13.93 8.47
C GLU A 73 18.01 13.90 9.84
N ASN A 74 17.66 12.93 10.69
CA ASN A 74 18.28 12.77 12.01
C ASN A 74 19.73 12.30 11.88
N ASP A 75 20.65 12.85 12.68
CA ASP A 75 22.08 12.52 12.62
C ASP A 75 22.37 11.02 12.79
N LYS A 76 21.57 10.32 13.61
CA LYS A 76 21.70 8.87 13.84
C LYS A 76 21.35 8.01 12.60
N ASP A 77 20.54 8.53 11.69
CA ASP A 77 20.02 7.78 10.53
C ASP A 77 20.63 8.30 9.21
N LYS A 78 21.35 9.42 9.25
CA LYS A 78 21.93 10.10 8.08
C LYS A 78 22.83 9.19 7.24
N GLU A 79 23.55 8.27 7.87
CA GLU A 79 24.39 7.29 7.17
C GLU A 79 23.55 6.37 6.26
N PHE A 80 22.35 5.95 6.70
CA PHE A 80 21.44 5.15 5.89
C PHE A 80 21.02 5.89 4.62
N GLY A 81 20.74 7.19 4.73
CA GLY A 81 20.42 8.03 3.57
C GLY A 81 21.59 8.15 2.58
N VAL A 82 22.83 8.26 3.08
CA VAL A 82 24.02 8.26 2.21
C VAL A 82 24.17 6.90 1.51
N GLN A 83 24.10 5.80 2.26
CA GLN A 83 24.22 4.45 1.72
C GLN A 83 23.13 4.14 0.66
N LEU A 84 21.88 4.52 0.93
CA LEU A 84 20.77 4.31 -0.02
C LEU A 84 20.99 5.08 -1.31
N LYS A 85 21.41 6.35 -1.24
CA LYS A 85 21.72 7.13 -2.45
C LYS A 85 22.87 6.52 -3.25
N SER A 86 23.95 6.09 -2.58
CA SER A 86 25.06 5.39 -3.24
C SER A 86 24.60 4.09 -3.90
N PHE A 87 23.70 3.35 -3.26
CA PHE A 87 23.10 2.16 -3.83
C PHE A 87 22.26 2.47 -5.07
N LEU A 88 21.37 3.47 -5.01
CA LEU A 88 20.53 3.85 -6.17
C LEU A 88 21.35 4.41 -7.33
N ALA A 89 22.50 5.05 -7.06
CA ALA A 89 23.38 5.60 -8.09
C ALA A 89 24.02 4.51 -8.97
N VAL A 90 24.19 3.29 -8.45
CA VAL A 90 24.75 2.17 -9.21
C VAL A 90 23.69 1.17 -9.67
N ASN A 91 22.45 1.24 -9.17
CA ASN A 91 21.36 0.32 -9.48
C ASN A 91 20.19 1.04 -10.18
N ASN A 92 20.34 1.31 -11.49
CA ASN A 92 19.39 2.12 -12.27
C ASN A 92 17.96 1.57 -12.28
N GLN A 93 17.77 0.26 -12.41
CA GLN A 93 16.43 -0.35 -12.40
C GLN A 93 15.65 -0.04 -11.11
N ILE A 94 16.37 0.07 -9.99
CA ILE A 94 15.76 0.28 -8.67
C ILE A 94 15.51 1.75 -8.43
N LYS A 95 16.42 2.56 -8.96
CA LYS A 95 16.22 4.00 -9.06
C LYS A 95 14.97 4.34 -9.87
N GLU A 96 14.73 3.67 -10.99
CA GLU A 96 13.50 3.81 -11.79
C GLU A 96 12.26 3.40 -11.00
N ILE A 97 12.31 2.29 -10.26
CA ILE A 97 11.20 1.87 -9.37
C ILE A 97 10.88 2.96 -8.32
N CYS A 98 11.89 3.66 -7.82
CA CYS A 98 11.78 4.74 -6.85
C CYS A 98 11.20 6.06 -7.43
N GLU A 99 11.11 6.22 -8.75
CA GLU A 99 10.38 7.35 -9.35
C GLU A 99 8.92 7.35 -8.90
N VAL A 100 8.36 6.18 -8.55
CA VAL A 100 7.06 6.09 -7.88
C VAL A 100 7.22 6.45 -6.39
N PRO A 101 6.54 7.51 -5.88
CA PRO A 101 6.76 8.02 -4.52
C PRO A 101 6.59 6.99 -3.39
N ILE A 102 5.58 6.12 -3.50
CA ILE A 102 5.34 5.07 -2.50
C ILE A 102 6.51 4.08 -2.45
N ASN A 103 7.12 3.74 -3.58
CA ASN A 103 8.25 2.82 -3.61
C ASN A 103 9.49 3.45 -2.95
N THR A 104 9.72 4.76 -3.13
CA THR A 104 10.79 5.41 -2.37
C THR A 104 10.51 5.41 -0.86
N ALA A 105 9.27 5.67 -0.45
CA ALA A 105 8.91 5.58 0.97
C ALA A 105 9.15 4.17 1.53
N LEU A 106 8.77 3.13 0.78
CA LEU A 106 8.94 1.74 1.16
C LEU A 106 10.40 1.31 1.25
N ILE A 107 11.24 1.68 0.26
CA ILE A 107 12.67 1.34 0.33
C ILE A 107 13.31 2.06 1.51
N CYS A 108 12.99 3.34 1.76
CA CYS A 108 13.47 4.05 2.94
C CYS A 108 13.06 3.36 4.24
N LEU A 109 11.81 2.91 4.34
CA LEU A 109 11.27 2.22 5.51
C LEU A 109 12.05 0.96 5.87
N VAL A 110 12.40 0.14 4.88
CA VAL A 110 13.07 -1.16 5.11
C VAL A 110 14.60 -1.05 5.09
N TRP A 111 15.16 0.06 4.60
CA TRP A 111 16.61 0.25 4.50
C TRP A 111 17.32 0.31 5.86
N GLU A 112 16.63 0.66 6.93
CA GLU A 112 17.22 0.64 8.28
C GLU A 112 17.57 -0.80 8.72
N ASP A 113 16.87 -1.81 8.18
CA ASP A 113 17.11 -3.22 8.47
C ASP A 113 18.35 -3.74 7.75
N LYS A 114 19.34 -4.20 8.52
CA LYS A 114 20.61 -4.68 7.99
C LYS A 114 20.44 -5.90 7.09
N ASP A 115 19.59 -6.86 7.47
CA ASP A 115 19.43 -8.10 6.71
C ASP A 115 18.80 -7.80 5.35
N ILE A 116 17.84 -6.87 5.31
CA ILE A 116 17.19 -6.43 4.06
C ILE A 116 18.18 -5.68 3.18
N ARG A 117 18.97 -4.74 3.74
CA ARG A 117 20.02 -4.06 2.95
C ARG A 117 21.03 -5.05 2.38
N ASP A 118 21.51 -5.99 3.19
CA ASP A 118 22.49 -6.98 2.76
C ASP A 118 21.94 -7.85 1.63
N LYS A 119 20.64 -8.20 1.65
CA LYS A 119 19.97 -8.89 0.53
C LYS A 119 19.95 -8.02 -0.74
N PHE A 120 19.53 -6.76 -0.63
CA PHE A 120 19.47 -5.84 -1.76
C PHE A 120 20.84 -5.61 -2.40
N GLN A 121 21.91 -5.61 -1.61
CA GLN A 121 23.29 -5.42 -2.09
C GLN A 121 23.93 -6.70 -2.65
N LYS A 122 23.50 -7.89 -2.21
CA LYS A 122 24.04 -9.19 -2.67
C LYS A 122 23.39 -9.69 -3.96
N ASN A 123 22.15 -9.30 -4.23
CA ASN A 123 21.49 -9.67 -5.47
C ASN A 123 22.21 -9.00 -6.64
N ASN A 124 22.56 -9.79 -7.65
CA ASN A 124 23.05 -9.22 -8.91
C ASN A 124 21.95 -8.32 -9.48
N GLN A 125 22.34 -7.23 -10.15
CA GLN A 125 21.43 -6.18 -10.63
C GLN A 125 20.21 -6.66 -11.41
N GLU A 126 20.29 -7.84 -12.02
CA GLU A 126 19.22 -8.44 -12.85
C GLU A 126 18.08 -9.07 -12.04
N ASP A 127 18.28 -9.39 -10.75
CA ASP A 127 17.29 -10.11 -9.95
C ASP A 127 16.41 -9.19 -9.08
N PHE A 128 16.84 -7.95 -8.80
CA PHE A 128 16.09 -7.05 -7.91
C PHE A 128 14.94 -6.35 -8.65
N ASN A 129 13.69 -6.59 -8.23
CA ASN A 129 12.49 -6.04 -8.86
C ASN A 129 11.47 -5.53 -7.82
N ILE A 130 10.42 -4.86 -8.29
CA ILE A 130 9.39 -4.27 -7.43
C ILE A 130 8.75 -5.31 -6.50
N SER A 131 8.50 -6.54 -6.97
CA SER A 131 7.92 -7.60 -6.13
C SER A 131 8.82 -7.96 -4.96
N GLN A 132 10.14 -7.91 -5.11
CA GLN A 132 11.07 -8.15 -4.01
C GLN A 132 11.01 -7.04 -2.96
N LEU A 133 10.88 -5.78 -3.37
CA LEU A 133 10.69 -4.67 -2.43
C LEU A 133 9.42 -4.88 -1.58
N TYR A 134 8.29 -5.17 -2.21
CA TYR A 134 7.03 -5.40 -1.50
C TYR A 134 7.10 -6.63 -0.60
N ASN A 135 7.71 -7.72 -1.06
CA ASN A 135 7.91 -8.92 -0.26
C ASN A 135 8.76 -8.64 0.99
N GLU A 136 9.87 -7.90 0.86
CA GLU A 136 10.68 -7.54 2.03
C GLU A 136 9.96 -6.59 2.98
N VAL A 137 9.09 -5.69 2.50
CA VAL A 137 8.23 -4.87 3.38
C VAL A 137 7.26 -5.75 4.19
N VAL A 138 6.59 -6.70 3.53
CA VAL A 138 5.65 -7.62 4.20
C VAL A 138 6.39 -8.46 5.26
N ILE A 139 7.55 -9.00 4.90
CA ILE A 139 8.40 -9.78 5.83
C ILE A 139 8.84 -8.91 7.01
N TRP A 140 9.29 -7.68 6.75
CA TRP A 140 9.74 -6.73 7.78
C TRP A 140 8.62 -6.38 8.75
N LEU A 141 7.42 -6.08 8.25
CA LEU A 141 6.24 -5.81 9.07
C LEU A 141 5.88 -7.02 9.94
N GLY A 142 5.90 -8.22 9.35
CA GLY A 142 5.68 -9.47 10.07
C GLY A 142 6.69 -9.67 11.20
N LYS A 143 8.00 -9.59 10.91
CA LYS A 143 9.07 -9.72 11.91
C LYS A 143 8.88 -8.73 13.06
N LYS A 144 8.61 -7.46 12.73
CA LYS A 144 8.39 -6.39 13.71
C LYS A 144 7.15 -6.65 14.59
N TYR A 145 6.07 -7.18 14.02
CA TYR A 145 4.88 -7.59 14.76
C TYR A 145 5.20 -8.71 15.77
N PHE A 146 5.84 -9.79 15.33
CA PHE A 146 6.14 -10.93 16.20
C PHE A 146 7.13 -10.56 17.32
N GLN A 147 8.16 -9.77 17.00
CA GLN A 147 9.09 -9.24 18.00
C GLN A 147 8.38 -8.40 19.07
N LYS A 148 7.38 -7.61 18.68
CA LYS A 148 6.70 -6.67 19.58
C LYS A 148 5.59 -7.32 20.41
N PHE A 149 4.84 -8.27 19.86
CA PHE A 149 3.57 -8.71 20.45
C PHE A 149 3.51 -10.18 20.87
N GLU A 150 4.42 -11.04 20.40
CA GLU A 150 4.39 -12.48 20.70
C GLU A 150 5.58 -12.94 21.58
N ASN A 151 6.31 -11.99 22.20
CA ASN A 151 7.47 -12.16 23.10
C ASN A 151 8.69 -12.91 22.49
N GLU A 152 9.86 -12.72 23.11
CA GLU A 152 11.22 -13.14 22.71
C GLU A 152 11.44 -14.60 22.24
N ARG A 153 10.44 -15.49 22.26
CA ARG A 153 10.62 -16.88 21.82
C ARG A 153 10.86 -17.03 20.32
N ILE A 154 10.72 -15.96 19.54
CA ILE A 154 10.93 -15.98 18.10
C ILE A 154 12.00 -14.95 17.68
N VAL A 155 13.16 -14.95 18.33
CA VAL A 155 14.33 -14.15 17.90
C VAL A 155 14.76 -14.48 16.46
N ASN A 156 14.40 -15.65 15.94
CA ASN A 156 14.85 -16.16 14.64
C ASN A 156 13.70 -16.66 13.75
N ILE A 157 12.60 -15.90 13.64
CA ILE A 157 11.59 -16.24 12.63
C ILE A 157 12.19 -16.06 11.23
N THR A 158 12.13 -17.12 10.43
CA THR A 158 12.57 -17.07 9.03
C THR A 158 11.51 -16.39 8.17
N ASP A 159 11.92 -15.87 7.02
CA ASP A 159 11.01 -15.25 6.05
C ASP A 159 9.88 -16.21 5.63
N GLY A 160 10.23 -17.48 5.37
CA GLY A 160 9.25 -18.51 5.02
C GLY A 160 8.25 -18.81 6.15
N GLN A 161 8.69 -18.73 7.41
CA GLN A 161 7.78 -18.87 8.55
C GLN A 161 6.83 -17.68 8.66
N ILE A 162 7.29 -16.45 8.43
CA ILE A 162 6.43 -15.26 8.37
C ILE A 162 5.36 -15.45 7.29
N LEU A 163 5.77 -15.74 6.06
CA LEU A 163 4.87 -15.89 4.91
C LEU A 163 3.86 -17.04 5.07
N SER A 164 4.15 -18.01 5.94
CA SER A 164 3.27 -19.14 6.25
C SER A 164 2.39 -18.93 7.48
N THR A 165 2.42 -17.74 8.09
CA THR A 165 1.56 -17.45 9.25
C THR A 165 0.09 -17.45 8.86
N PRO A 166 -0.81 -17.96 9.71
CA PRO A 166 -2.24 -17.89 9.49
C PRO A 166 -2.74 -16.46 9.24
N GLU A 167 -2.15 -15.46 9.90
CA GLU A 167 -2.51 -14.05 9.71
C GLU A 167 -2.16 -13.53 8.31
N LEU A 168 -0.98 -13.86 7.76
CA LEU A 168 -0.63 -13.47 6.39
C LEU A 168 -1.44 -14.24 5.35
N GLN A 169 -1.72 -15.53 5.59
CA GLN A 169 -2.60 -16.31 4.70
C GLN A 169 -4.02 -15.72 4.66
N PHE A 170 -4.56 -15.34 5.82
CA PHE A 170 -5.83 -14.64 5.90
C PHE A 170 -5.82 -13.33 5.11
N LEU A 171 -4.77 -12.51 5.26
CA LEU A 171 -4.61 -11.26 4.52
C LEU A 171 -4.55 -11.48 3.00
N GLN A 172 -3.85 -12.51 2.55
CA GLN A 172 -3.79 -12.88 1.12
C GLN A 172 -5.17 -13.25 0.57
N GLU A 173 -5.94 -14.05 1.31
CA GLU A 173 -7.27 -14.48 0.86
C GLU A 173 -8.26 -13.31 0.80
N ILE A 174 -8.29 -12.43 1.82
CA ILE A 174 -9.19 -11.27 1.79
C ILE A 174 -8.76 -10.25 0.73
N ALA A 175 -7.46 -10.08 0.48
CA ALA A 175 -6.95 -9.20 -0.58
C ALA A 175 -7.45 -9.67 -1.95
N PHE A 176 -7.28 -10.97 -2.23
CA PHE A 176 -7.74 -11.57 -3.48
C PHE A 176 -9.25 -11.46 -3.64
N GLU A 177 -10.02 -11.82 -2.62
CA GLU A 177 -11.49 -11.79 -2.70
C GLU A 177 -12.06 -10.38 -2.78
N ALA A 178 -11.47 -9.41 -2.07
CA ALA A 178 -11.87 -8.00 -2.21
C ALA A 178 -11.54 -7.48 -3.60
N LEU A 179 -10.35 -7.77 -4.13
CA LEU A 179 -9.96 -7.36 -5.48
C LEU A 179 -10.94 -7.87 -6.55
N VAL A 180 -11.36 -9.14 -6.44
CA VAL A 180 -12.29 -9.76 -7.40
C VAL A 180 -13.71 -9.23 -7.26
N ASN A 181 -14.22 -9.06 -6.03
CA ASN A 181 -15.65 -8.83 -5.81
C ASN A 181 -16.02 -7.35 -5.59
N THR A 182 -15.15 -6.57 -4.98
CA THR A 182 -15.42 -5.17 -4.60
C THR A 182 -14.40 -4.20 -5.19
N GLY A 183 -13.47 -4.72 -6.01
CA GLY A 183 -12.34 -4.00 -6.57
C GLY A 183 -11.21 -3.77 -5.56
N LYS A 184 -11.51 -3.35 -4.33
CA LYS A 184 -10.50 -2.90 -3.34
C LYS A 184 -10.98 -2.96 -1.88
N LEU A 185 -12.27 -2.70 -1.62
CA LEU A 185 -12.80 -2.56 -0.27
C LEU A 185 -12.98 -3.92 0.42
N VAL A 186 -12.30 -4.14 1.54
CA VAL A 186 -12.50 -5.34 2.36
C VAL A 186 -13.71 -5.12 3.27
N THR A 187 -14.85 -5.70 2.91
CA THR A 187 -16.08 -5.52 3.70
C THR A 187 -16.00 -6.26 5.04
N HIS A 188 -16.66 -5.72 6.06
CA HIS A 188 -16.79 -6.42 7.35
C HIS A 188 -17.46 -7.80 7.22
N GLN A 189 -18.35 -7.97 6.23
CA GLN A 189 -19.01 -9.25 5.95
C GLN A 189 -18.00 -10.29 5.45
N LEU A 190 -17.11 -9.90 4.54
CA LEU A 190 -16.01 -10.75 4.06
C LEU A 190 -15.11 -11.18 5.22
N ILE A 191 -14.71 -10.24 6.08
CA ILE A 191 -13.88 -10.54 7.27
C ILE A 191 -14.56 -11.56 8.17
N LYS A 192 -15.85 -11.34 8.51
CA LYS A 192 -16.60 -12.27 9.36
C LYS A 192 -16.71 -13.66 8.73
N ALA A 193 -17.06 -13.73 7.45
CA ALA A 193 -17.17 -15.00 6.73
C ALA A 193 -15.84 -15.76 6.70
N LYS A 194 -14.72 -15.06 6.48
CA LYS A 194 -13.38 -15.67 6.48
C LYS A 194 -12.92 -16.09 7.87
N LEU A 195 -13.22 -15.31 8.91
CA LEU A 195 -12.91 -15.70 10.29
C LEU A 195 -13.76 -16.89 10.76
N ASP A 196 -14.93 -17.14 10.16
CA ASP A 196 -15.73 -18.33 10.43
C ASP A 196 -15.20 -19.60 9.73
N ASP A 197 -14.27 -19.47 8.77
CA ASP A 197 -13.59 -20.60 8.14
C ASP A 197 -12.74 -21.37 9.18
N LYS A 198 -12.75 -22.70 9.10
CA LYS A 198 -11.96 -23.58 9.97
C LYS A 198 -10.48 -23.24 9.96
N ASN A 199 -9.95 -22.72 8.86
CA ASN A 199 -8.54 -22.34 8.73
C ASN A 199 -8.18 -21.09 9.55
N PHE A 200 -9.15 -20.21 9.83
CA PHE A 200 -8.91 -18.89 10.45
C PHE A 200 -9.71 -18.64 11.73
N LYS A 201 -10.48 -19.63 12.21
CA LYS A 201 -11.36 -19.51 13.37
C LYS A 201 -10.67 -19.06 14.67
N THR A 202 -9.37 -19.26 14.77
CA THR A 202 -8.57 -18.84 15.93
C THR A 202 -8.03 -17.42 15.81
N LEU A 203 -8.18 -16.78 14.65
CA LEU A 203 -7.65 -15.45 14.40
C LEU A 203 -8.55 -14.36 14.99
N ASN A 204 -7.91 -13.22 15.28
CA ASN A 204 -8.57 -12.04 15.79
C ASN A 204 -8.18 -10.85 14.91
N ILE A 205 -9.19 -10.17 14.36
CA ILE A 205 -8.99 -9.02 13.48
C ILE A 205 -8.21 -7.87 14.14
N GLU A 206 -8.34 -7.69 15.46
CA GLU A 206 -7.57 -6.69 16.21
C GLU A 206 -6.07 -7.03 16.25
N LYS A 207 -5.73 -8.32 16.26
CA LYS A 207 -4.33 -8.77 16.14
C LYS A 207 -3.84 -8.60 14.71
N ILE A 208 -4.66 -8.98 13.72
CA ILE A 208 -4.32 -8.84 12.30
C ILE A 208 -4.04 -7.36 11.95
N ASN A 209 -4.87 -6.42 12.42
CA ASN A 209 -4.63 -4.99 12.18
C ASN A 209 -3.31 -4.48 12.77
N LYS A 210 -2.77 -5.13 13.82
CA LYS A 210 -1.46 -4.77 14.40
C LYS A 210 -0.28 -5.18 13.53
N LEU A 211 -0.45 -6.04 12.52
CA LEU A 211 0.56 -6.29 11.49
C LEU A 211 0.85 -5.03 10.66
N GLY A 212 -0.09 -4.08 10.61
CA GLY A 212 0.10 -2.82 9.91
C GLY A 212 -0.06 -2.92 8.39
N LEU A 213 -0.66 -4.00 7.88
CA LEU A 213 -1.02 -4.15 6.46
C LEU A 213 -2.48 -3.78 6.17
N LEU A 214 -3.34 -3.88 7.19
CA LEU A 214 -4.78 -3.65 7.10
C LEU A 214 -5.21 -2.56 8.09
N LYS A 215 -6.10 -1.68 7.65
CA LYS A 215 -6.61 -0.55 8.43
C LYS A 215 -8.14 -0.57 8.41
N ALA A 216 -8.76 -0.43 9.59
CA ALA A 216 -10.20 -0.27 9.71
C ALA A 216 -10.64 1.14 9.30
N GLU A 217 -11.78 1.23 8.62
CA GLU A 217 -12.42 2.48 8.22
C GLU A 217 -13.53 2.86 9.20
N GLY A 218 -13.33 3.96 9.92
CA GLY A 218 -14.30 4.49 10.87
C GLY A 218 -13.84 4.45 12.32
N THR A 219 -14.66 5.01 13.20
CA THR A 219 -14.42 5.11 14.64
C THR A 219 -15.69 4.75 15.41
N GLY A 220 -15.53 4.29 16.65
CA GLY A 220 -16.65 4.11 17.58
C GLY A 220 -17.37 2.76 17.53
N GLU A 221 -17.11 1.92 16.52
CA GLU A 221 -17.59 0.53 16.49
C GLU A 221 -16.46 -0.48 16.75
N SER A 222 -16.82 -1.71 17.11
CA SER A 222 -15.85 -2.81 17.17
C SER A 222 -15.23 -3.02 15.79
N ILE A 223 -13.91 -3.20 15.73
CA ILE A 223 -13.14 -3.34 14.49
C ILE A 223 -13.77 -4.40 13.56
N ILE A 224 -14.27 -5.52 14.08
CA ILE A 224 -14.88 -6.58 13.26
C ILE A 224 -16.13 -6.16 12.48
N ASN A 225 -16.77 -5.05 12.88
CA ASN A 225 -17.95 -4.49 12.20
C ASN A 225 -17.59 -3.41 11.18
N LEU A 226 -16.33 -2.97 11.15
CA LEU A 226 -15.87 -1.94 10.23
C LEU A 226 -15.40 -2.58 8.92
N ASN A 227 -15.60 -1.85 7.82
CA ASN A 227 -14.88 -2.15 6.59
C ASN A 227 -13.40 -1.84 6.78
N HIS A 228 -12.57 -2.43 5.94
CA HIS A 228 -11.13 -2.28 5.99
C HIS A 228 -10.56 -1.99 4.61
N GLN A 229 -9.39 -1.38 4.62
CA GLN A 229 -8.56 -1.20 3.44
C GLN A 229 -7.12 -1.59 3.76
N PHE A 230 -6.41 -2.09 2.74
CA PHE A 230 -4.97 -2.23 2.83
C PHE A 230 -4.32 -0.85 2.92
N ILE A 231 -3.14 -0.78 3.53
CA ILE A 231 -2.39 0.48 3.72
C ILE A 231 -2.13 1.25 2.41
N HIS A 232 -2.06 0.52 1.29
CA HIS A 232 -2.02 1.07 -0.05
C HIS A 232 -2.51 0.01 -1.03
N LEU A 233 -3.09 0.43 -2.16
CA LEU A 233 -3.70 -0.44 -3.18
C LEU A 233 -2.72 -1.37 -3.93
N THR A 234 -1.42 -1.30 -3.62
CA THR A 234 -0.39 -2.16 -4.20
C THR A 234 -0.02 -3.34 -3.29
N PHE A 235 -0.49 -3.33 -2.05
CA PHE A 235 -0.43 -4.47 -1.12
C PHE A 235 -1.68 -5.34 -1.28
#